data_AF-A0A0A2BEI5-F1
#
_entry.id   AF-A0A0A2BEI5-F1
#
_cell.length_a   1.000
_cell.length_b   1.000
_cell.length_c   1.000
_cell.angle_alpha   90.00
_cell.angle_beta   90.00
_cell.angle_gamma   90.00
#
_symmetry.space_group_name_H-M   'P 1'
#
loop_
_entity.id
_entity.type
_entity.pdbx_description
1 polymer ?
#
loop_
_entity_poly.entity_id
_entity_poly.type
_entity_poly.pdbx_seq_one_letter_code
_entity_poly.pdbx_strand_id
1 'polypeptide(L)' 'MIKKTVDAFMRMLTTETRRKIEIIIKNLEKGENVTLKERIELNKYATHIPFIAGKVNQAMRMRSTLEEEGLI' A
#
# COMPACT_ATOMS: atom_id res chain seq x y z
N MET A 1 16.02 -9.41 -12.62
CA MET A 1 15.69 -8.29 -13.55
C MET A 1 14.36 -7.59 -13.23
N ILE A 2 13.85 -7.65 -11.98
CA ILE A 2 12.50 -7.16 -11.61
C ILE A 2 12.53 -5.74 -11.01
N LYS A 3 13.65 -5.30 -10.42
CA LYS A 3 13.78 -3.98 -9.78
C LYS A 3 13.59 -2.79 -10.72
N LYS A 4 14.04 -2.87 -11.98
CA LYS A 4 14.01 -1.72 -12.92
C LYS A 4 12.58 -1.29 -13.29
N THR A 5 11.63 -2.21 -13.37
CA THR A 5 10.24 -1.92 -13.79
C THR A 5 9.42 -1.32 -12.64
N VAL A 6 9.71 -1.73 -11.40
CA VAL A 6 9.05 -1.23 -10.19
C VAL A 6 9.37 0.24 -9.94
N ASP A 7 10.64 0.64 -10.13
CA ASP A 7 11.05 2.03 -9.95
C ASP A 7 10.45 2.98 -11.00
N ALA A 8 10.15 2.50 -12.22
CA ALA A 8 9.63 3.34 -13.30
C ALA A 8 8.22 3.89 -13.00
N PHE A 9 7.33 3.09 -12.43
CA PHE A 9 5.97 3.52 -12.06
C PHE A 9 5.96 4.48 -10.85
N MET A 10 6.89 4.28 -9.91
CA MET A 10 7.02 5.16 -8.75
C MET A 10 7.72 6.50 -9.07
N ARG A 11 8.48 6.58 -10.18
CA ARG A 11 9.12 7.84 -10.63
C ARG A 11 8.14 8.92 -11.07
N MET A 12 6.90 8.56 -11.39
CA MET A 12 5.85 9.54 -11.74
C MET A 12 5.23 10.21 -10.50
N LEU A 13 5.45 9.65 -9.31
CA LEU A 13 5.02 10.25 -8.06
C LEU A 13 6.12 11.13 -7.49
N THR A 14 5.73 12.21 -6.81
CA THR A 14 6.69 12.95 -5.99
C THR A 14 7.22 12.05 -4.87
N THR A 15 8.43 12.33 -4.39
CA THR A 15 9.03 11.60 -3.26
C THR A 15 8.12 11.61 -2.03
N GLU A 16 7.43 12.73 -1.80
CA GLU A 16 6.48 12.89 -0.69
C GLU A 16 5.26 11.98 -0.86
N THR A 17 4.62 12.00 -2.04
CA THR A 17 3.47 11.13 -2.34
C THR A 17 3.83 9.66 -2.23
N ARG A 18 5.01 9.26 -2.75
CA ARG A 18 5.55 7.91 -2.62
C ARG A 18 5.66 7.49 -1.16
N ARG A 19 6.32 8.32 -0.33
CA ARG A 19 6.52 8.06 1.09
C ARG A 19 5.20 7.95 1.83
N LYS A 20 4.24 8.81 1.52
CA LYS A 20 2.91 8.80 2.15
C LYS A 20 2.15 7.51 1.84
N ILE A 21 2.12 7.09 0.56
CA ILE A 21 1.48 5.83 0.16
C ILE A 21 2.16 4.63 0.84
N GLU A 22 3.49 4.61 0.88
CA GLU A 22 4.25 3.54 1.54
C GLU A 22 3.94 3.45 3.03
N ILE A 23 3.75 4.58 3.72
CA ILE A 23 3.33 4.61 5.14
C ILE A 23 1.93 4.00 5.29
N ILE A 24 0.97 4.44 4.48
CA ILE A 24 -0.41 3.93 4.57
C ILE A 24 -0.45 2.40 4.35
N ILE A 25 0.31 1.90 3.37
CA ILE A 25 0.41 0.45 3.09
C ILE A 25 1.02 -0.30 4.27
N LYS A 26 2.10 0.22 4.88
CA LYS A 26 2.72 -0.40 6.06
C LYS A 26 1.77 -0.43 7.26
N ASN A 27 1.00 0.63 7.46
CA ASN A 27 0.02 0.68 8.54
C ASN A 27 -1.08 -0.39 8.32
N LEU A 28 -1.55 -0.56 7.08
CA LEU A 28 -2.47 -1.66 6.74
C LEU A 28 -1.86 -3.04 7.05
N GLU A 29 -0.62 -3.27 6.62
CA GLU A 29 0.10 -4.54 6.78
C GLU A 29 0.29 -4.93 8.24
N LYS A 30 0.51 -3.94 9.13
CA LYS A 30 0.66 -4.16 10.57
C LYS A 30 -0.65 -4.24 11.34
N GLY A 31 -1.78 -4.06 10.67
CA GLY A 31 -3.08 -4.00 11.34
C GLY A 31 -3.40 -2.66 12.00
N GLU A 32 -2.52 -1.66 11.88
CA GLU A 32 -2.75 -0.33 12.42
C GLU A 32 -3.99 0.33 11.80
N ASN A 33 -4.55 1.33 12.49
CA ASN A 33 -5.70 2.06 11.98
C ASN A 33 -5.30 2.91 10.77
N VAL A 34 -6.14 2.85 9.73
CA VAL A 34 -5.99 3.67 8.51
C VAL A 34 -7.32 4.35 8.26
N THR A 35 -7.29 5.69 8.25
CA THR A 35 -8.48 6.53 8.13
C THR A 35 -9.14 6.39 6.76
N LEU A 36 -10.42 6.76 6.68
CA LEU A 36 -11.15 6.77 5.41
C LEU A 36 -10.45 7.65 4.35
N LYS A 37 -9.91 8.80 4.75
CA LYS A 37 -9.19 9.71 3.85
C LYS A 37 -7.95 9.05 3.26
N GLU A 38 -7.15 8.37 4.08
CA GLU A 38 -5.96 7.64 3.64
C GLU A 38 -6.32 6.47 2.73
N ARG A 39 -7.42 5.76 3.01
CA ARG A 39 -7.93 4.69 2.12
C ARG A 39 -8.35 5.24 0.76
N ILE A 40 -9.05 6.37 0.72
CA ILE A 40 -9.44 7.03 -0.54
C ILE A 40 -8.20 7.45 -1.34
N GLU A 41 -7.22 8.06 -0.67
CA GLU A 41 -5.97 8.47 -1.30
C GLU A 41 -5.20 7.27 -1.85
N LEU A 42 -5.06 6.21 -1.06
CA LEU A 42 -4.42 4.96 -1.48
C LEU A 42 -5.15 4.33 -2.67
N ASN A 43 -6.49 4.31 -2.65
CA ASN A 43 -7.32 3.74 -3.71
C ASN A 43 -7.15 4.50 -5.03
N LYS A 44 -7.02 5.84 -4.98
CA LYS A 44 -6.75 6.67 -6.17
C LYS A 44 -5.50 6.18 -6.92
N TYR A 45 -4.44 5.85 -6.19
CA TYR A 45 -3.20 5.37 -6.81
C TYR A 45 -3.27 3.89 -7.19
N ALA A 46 -3.84 3.05 -6.32
CA ALA A 46 -3.98 1.62 -6.58
C ALA A 46 -4.81 1.35 -7.86
N THR A 47 -5.82 2.17 -8.14
CA THR A 47 -6.65 2.05 -9.35
C THR A 47 -5.85 2.21 -10.64
N HIS A 48 -4.83 3.07 -10.65
CA HIS A 48 -4.10 3.42 -11.87
C HIS A 48 -2.68 2.83 -11.94
N ILE A 49 -2.12 2.43 -10.79
CA ILE A 49 -0.75 1.95 -10.68
C ILE A 49 -0.78 0.49 -10.22
N PRO A 50 -0.65 -0.48 -11.13
CA PRO A 50 -0.74 -1.91 -10.81
C PRO A 50 0.23 -2.36 -9.72
N PHE A 51 1.42 -1.74 -9.64
CA PHE A 51 2.38 -2.00 -8.58
C PHE A 51 1.81 -1.67 -7.19
N ILE A 52 1.15 -0.52 -7.05
CA ILE A 52 0.52 -0.11 -5.79
C ILE A 52 -0.64 -1.04 -5.47
N ALA A 53 -1.49 -1.39 -6.44
CA ALA A 53 -2.55 -2.38 -6.25
C ALA A 53 -2.00 -3.72 -5.70
N GLY A 54 -0.91 -4.22 -6.28
CA GLY A 54 -0.26 -5.45 -5.81
C GLY A 54 0.22 -5.36 -4.37
N LYS A 55 0.78 -4.20 -3.97
CA LYS A 55 1.22 -3.94 -2.60
C LYS A 55 0.07 -3.82 -1.62
N VAL A 56 -1.01 -3.15 -2.00
CA VAL A 56 -2.23 -3.06 -1.18
C VAL A 56 -2.83 -4.44 -0.95
N ASN A 57 -2.96 -5.25 -2.00
CA ASN A 57 -3.48 -6.61 -1.89
C ASN A 57 -2.62 -7.49 -0.98
N GLN A 58 -1.28 -7.31 -1.03
CA GLN A 58 -0.38 -8.00 -0.10
C GLN A 58 -0.59 -7.57 1.35
N ALA A 59 -0.68 -6.27 1.61
CA ALA A 59 -0.91 -5.72 2.94
C ALA A 59 -2.27 -6.18 3.52
N MET A 60 -3.32 -6.22 2.70
CA MET A 60 -4.64 -6.70 3.12
C MET A 60 -4.63 -8.19 3.47
N ARG A 61 -3.92 -9.03 2.70
CA ARG A 61 -3.75 -10.45 3.07
C ARG A 61 -3.03 -10.61 4.40
N MET A 62 -1.96 -9.84 4.62
CA MET A 62 -1.24 -9.87 5.89
C MET A 62 -2.15 -9.45 7.05
N ARG A 63 -2.93 -8.39 6.87
CA ARG A 63 -3.93 -7.96 7.85
C ARG A 63 -4.94 -9.07 8.17
N SER A 64 -5.48 -9.73 7.15
CA SER A 64 -6.39 -10.87 7.33
C SER A 64 -5.75 -11.97 8.17
N THR A 65 -4.48 -12.30 7.91
CA THR A 65 -3.73 -13.27 8.72
C THR A 65 -3.60 -12.83 10.17
N LEU A 66 -3.29 -11.56 10.43
CA LEU A 66 -3.23 -11.03 11.81
C LEU A 66 -4.59 -11.10 12.51
N GLU A 67 -5.69 -10.81 11.80
CA GLU A 67 -7.07 -10.92 12.30
C GLU A 67 -7.43 -12.40 12.60
N GLU A 68 -7.07 -13.32 11.71
CA GLU A 68 -7.28 -14.78 11.87
C GLU A 68 -6.48 -15.37 13.03
N GLU A 69 -5.26 -14.86 13.27
CA GLU A 69 -4.39 -15.24 14.39
C GLU A 69 -4.77 -14.54 15.72
N GLY A 70 -5.74 -13.62 15.70
CA GLY A 70 -6.18 -12.87 16.88
C GLY A 70 -5.14 -11.86 17.41
N LEU A 71 -4.24 -11.40 16.54
CA LEU A 71 -3.18 -10.43 16.86
C LEU A 71 -3.65 -8.98 16.73
N ILE A 72 -4.76 -8.74 16.03
CA ILE A 72 -5.44 -7.43 15.88
C ILE A 72 -6.96 -7.59 15.84
#